data_AF-A0A6I9NX50-F1
#
_entry.id   AF-A0A6I9NX50-F1
#
_cell.length_a   1.000
_cell.length_b   1.000
_cell.length_c   1.000
_cell.angle_alpha   90.00
_cell.angle_beta   90.00
_cell.angle_gamma   90.00
#
_symmetry.space_group_name_H-M   'P 1'
#
loop_
_entity.id
_entity.type
_entity.pdbx_description
1 polymer ?
#
loop_
_entity_poly.entity_id
_entity_poly.type
_entity_poly.pdbx_seq_one_letter_code
_entity_poly.pdbx_strand_id
1 'polypeptide(L)'
;MFPDSDPSDRQKSQMVPECRNPIFLQTFYFVVSEGDLHKRLLFTMWNSDSTSRMSLLLGCMSFGVRSLMDPDKEFQGWYFLLGEELGRKKHLKVPTQHNNPTALSLHQSEGLEVGRLEARD
;
A
#
# COMPACT_ATOMS: atom_id res chain seq x y z
N MET A 1 -1.80 4.04 12.62
CA MET A 1 -0.94 5.06 11.98
C MET A 1 0.53 4.70 12.25
N PHE A 2 1.52 5.46 11.78
CA PHE A 2 2.96 5.22 11.96
C PHE A 2 3.61 6.60 12.18
N PRO A 3 4.43 6.84 13.23
CA PRO A 3 5.62 6.04 13.56
C PRO A 3 5.54 5.13 14.79
N ASP A 4 4.61 5.35 15.72
CA ASP A 4 4.54 4.61 17.01
C ASP A 4 3.09 4.26 17.38
N SER A 5 2.33 3.65 16.47
CA SER A 5 0.97 3.24 16.84
C SER A 5 1.00 2.02 17.76
N ASP A 6 0.27 2.14 18.87
CA ASP A 6 -0.19 1.00 19.66
C ASP A 6 -0.84 -0.03 18.70
N PRO A 7 -0.50 -1.33 18.80
CA PRO A 7 -1.18 -2.39 18.07
C PRO A 7 -2.71 -2.33 18.12
N SER A 8 -3.29 -1.69 19.14
CA SER A 8 -4.73 -1.47 19.29
C SER A 8 -5.37 -0.68 18.14
N ASP A 9 -4.65 0.21 17.47
CA ASP A 9 -5.16 1.01 16.34
C ASP A 9 -5.20 0.23 15.00
N ARG A 10 -4.72 -1.02 14.99
CA ARG A 10 -4.62 -1.81 13.76
C ARG A 10 -5.98 -2.40 13.39
N GLN A 11 -6.51 -1.95 12.26
CA GLN A 11 -7.66 -2.58 11.62
C GLN A 11 -7.19 -3.49 10.49
N LYS A 12 -7.89 -4.61 10.27
CA LYS A 12 -7.57 -5.61 9.25
C LYS A 12 -8.83 -6.08 8.54
N SER A 13 -8.69 -6.45 7.27
CA SER A 13 -9.78 -7.10 6.53
C SER A 13 -9.88 -8.59 6.86
N GLN A 14 -10.96 -9.22 6.40
CA GLN A 14 -11.05 -10.67 6.38
C GLN A 14 -10.03 -11.26 5.40
N MET A 15 -9.48 -12.41 5.77
CA MET A 15 -8.60 -13.18 4.89
C MET A 15 -9.41 -13.78 3.74
N VAL A 16 -8.91 -13.64 2.51
CA VAL A 16 -9.48 -14.30 1.33
C VAL A 16 -8.57 -15.49 0.97
N PRO A 17 -9.00 -16.75 1.18
CA PRO A 17 -8.18 -17.92 0.93
C PRO A 17 -7.95 -18.14 -0.57
N GLU A 18 -6.80 -18.72 -0.93
CA GLU A 18 -6.49 -19.18 -2.31
C GLU A 18 -6.73 -18.12 -3.42
N CYS A 19 -6.44 -16.84 -3.13
CA CYS A 19 -6.72 -15.74 -4.05
C CYS A 19 -5.50 -14.82 -4.25
N ARG A 20 -5.18 -14.53 -5.52
CA ARG A 20 -4.13 -13.56 -5.89
C ARG A 20 -4.65 -12.14 -6.16
N ASN A 21 -5.96 -12.00 -6.37
CA ASN A 21 -6.61 -10.72 -6.68
C ASN A 21 -7.82 -10.50 -5.75
N PRO A 22 -7.60 -10.39 -4.42
CA PRO A 22 -8.68 -10.32 -3.46
C PRO A 22 -9.50 -9.02 -3.63
N ILE A 23 -10.81 -9.16 -3.52
CA ILE A 23 -11.77 -8.05 -3.49
C ILE A 23 -12.29 -7.94 -2.05
N PHE A 24 -11.79 -6.96 -1.30
CA PHE A 24 -12.15 -6.82 0.12
C PHE A 24 -13.44 -6.02 0.35
N LEU A 25 -13.69 -4.98 -0.46
CA LEU A 25 -14.83 -4.06 -0.35
C LEU A 25 -15.15 -3.64 1.10
N GLN A 26 -14.12 -3.36 1.88
CA GLN A 26 -14.25 -3.01 3.29
C GLN A 26 -13.87 -1.56 3.54
N THR A 27 -14.72 -0.87 4.30
CA THR A 27 -14.47 0.49 4.78
C THR A 27 -13.92 0.44 6.21
N PHE A 28 -12.88 1.22 6.47
CA PHE A 28 -12.28 1.39 7.79
C PHE A 28 -12.47 2.84 8.24
N TYR A 29 -12.67 3.03 9.54
CA TYR A 29 -12.86 4.35 10.14
C TYR A 29 -11.75 4.60 11.15
N PHE A 30 -11.05 5.73 11.02
CA PHE A 30 -10.00 6.14 11.94
C PHE A 30 -10.38 7.49 12.54
N VAL A 31 -10.27 7.59 13.87
CA VAL A 31 -10.36 8.88 14.55
C VAL A 31 -9.00 9.56 14.44
N VAL A 32 -8.98 10.80 13.94
CA VAL A 32 -7.76 11.57 13.73
C VAL A 32 -7.80 12.81 14.62
N SER A 33 -6.76 13.01 15.42
CA SER A 33 -6.55 14.22 16.21
C SER A 33 -5.48 15.12 15.60
N GLU A 34 -5.37 16.37 16.07
CA GLU A 34 -4.27 17.29 15.70
C GLU A 34 -2.88 16.67 15.95
N GLY A 35 -2.76 15.89 17.03
CA GLY A 35 -1.54 15.15 17.36
C GLY A 35 -1.19 14.07 16.33
N ASP A 36 -2.12 13.65 15.46
CA ASP A 36 -1.89 12.61 14.47
C ASP A 36 -1.46 13.15 13.11
N LEU A 37 -1.52 14.47 12.88
CA LEU A 37 -1.26 15.07 11.57
C LEU A 37 0.16 14.81 11.06
N HIS A 38 1.13 14.59 11.96
CA HIS A 38 2.51 14.24 11.60
C HIS A 38 2.69 12.74 11.28
N LYS A 39 1.70 11.91 11.58
CA LYS A 39 1.73 10.46 11.36
C LYS A 39 1.38 10.10 9.91
N ARG A 40 1.56 8.82 9.59
CA ARG A 40 1.19 8.22 8.32
C ARG A 40 0.17 7.10 8.53
N LEU A 41 -0.82 7.00 7.65
CA LEU A 41 -1.67 5.82 7.52
C LEU A 41 -0.91 4.78 6.70
N LEU A 42 -0.67 3.60 7.28
CA LEU A 42 0.10 2.52 6.65
C LEU A 42 -0.85 1.39 6.24
N PHE A 43 -0.81 1.04 4.96
CA PHE A 43 -1.48 -0.14 4.40
C PHE A 43 -0.45 -1.24 4.20
N THR A 44 -0.71 -2.43 4.73
CA THR A 44 0.16 -3.59 4.58
C THR A 44 -0.66 -4.76 4.06
N MET A 45 -0.12 -5.46 3.06
CA MET A 45 -0.73 -6.68 2.53
C MET A 45 0.06 -7.88 3.04
N TRP A 46 -0.65 -8.86 3.60
CA TRP A 46 -0.05 -10.05 4.19
C TRP A 46 -0.62 -11.29 3.53
N ASN A 47 0.25 -12.25 3.23
CA ASN A 47 -0.14 -13.62 2.96
C ASN A 47 0.01 -14.40 4.26
N SER A 48 -1.11 -14.82 4.84
CA SER A 48 -1.13 -15.56 6.09
C SER A 48 -1.57 -17.00 5.84
N ASP A 49 -0.77 -17.95 6.30
CA ASP A 49 -1.14 -19.35 6.30
C ASP A 49 -1.67 -19.75 7.69
N SER A 50 -2.95 -20.14 7.71
CA SER A 50 -3.63 -20.57 8.95
C SER A 50 -3.05 -21.84 9.56
N THR A 51 -2.39 -22.68 8.75
CA THR A 51 -1.82 -23.97 9.16
C THR A 51 -0.45 -23.78 9.80
N SER A 52 0.47 -23.09 9.11
CA SER A 52 1.84 -22.86 9.62
C SER A 52 1.94 -21.70 10.61
N ARG A 53 0.87 -20.92 10.81
CA ARG A 53 0.85 -19.64 11.57
C ARG A 53 1.88 -18.63 11.08
N MET A 54 2.44 -18.82 9.88
CA MET A 54 3.38 -17.89 9.27
C MET A 54 2.62 -16.83 8.48
N SER A 55 3.15 -15.61 8.48
CA SER A 55 2.63 -14.52 7.67
C SER A 55 3.77 -13.83 6.95
N LEU A 56 3.68 -13.77 5.62
CA LEU A 56 4.63 -13.09 4.75
C LEU A 56 4.06 -11.72 4.37
N LEU A 57 4.84 -10.67 4.58
CA LEU A 57 4.52 -9.34 4.06
C LEU A 57 4.70 -9.35 2.54
N LEU A 58 3.62 -9.13 1.80
CA LEU A 58 3.66 -8.99 0.33
C LEU A 58 4.10 -7.58 -0.08
N GLY A 59 3.84 -6.60 0.79
CA GLY A 59 4.32 -5.23 0.64
C GLY A 59 3.41 -4.23 1.34
N CYS A 60 3.71 -2.94 1.18
CA CYS A 60 2.99 -1.88 1.86
C CYS A 60 3.01 -0.56 1.07
N MET A 61 2.19 0.39 1.54
CA MET A 61 2.19 1.77 1.09
C MET A 61 1.67 2.67 2.21
N SER A 62 2.00 3.94 2.19
CA SER A 62 1.59 4.87 3.23
C SER A 62 1.20 6.24 2.73
N PHE A 63 0.28 6.87 3.45
CA PHE A 63 -0.25 8.20 3.17
C PHE A 63 -0.05 9.09 4.40
N GLY A 64 0.47 10.30 4.22
CA GLY A 64 0.59 11.25 5.33
C GLY A 64 -0.79 11.69 5.79
N VAL A 65 -1.06 11.64 7.09
CA VAL A 65 -2.39 11.98 7.65
C VAL A 65 -2.77 13.42 7.33
N ARG A 66 -1.85 14.38 7.48
CA ARG A 66 -2.07 15.77 7.05
C ARG A 66 -2.47 15.89 5.58
N SER A 67 -1.93 15.06 4.69
CA SER A 67 -2.31 15.09 3.28
C SER A 67 -3.67 14.42 3.04
N LEU A 68 -4.04 13.40 3.81
CA LEU A 68 -5.37 12.78 3.73
C LEU A 68 -6.48 13.72 4.22
N MET A 69 -6.18 14.62 5.15
CA MET A 69 -7.14 15.61 5.68
C MET A 69 -7.24 16.88 4.81
N ASP A 70 -6.41 16.98 3.77
CA ASP A 70 -6.37 18.12 2.86
C ASP A 70 -7.51 17.99 1.83
N PRO A 71 -8.53 18.89 1.84
CA PRO A 71 -9.73 18.74 1.04
C PRO A 71 -9.46 18.86 -0.47
N ASP A 72 -8.34 19.47 -0.86
CA ASP A 72 -7.96 19.65 -2.27
C ASP A 72 -7.24 18.40 -2.83
N LYS A 73 -6.96 17.38 -2.00
CA LYS A 73 -6.28 16.16 -2.42
C LYS A 73 -7.23 14.97 -2.53
N GLU A 74 -7.19 14.32 -3.70
CA GLU A 74 -7.98 13.11 -3.97
C GLU A 74 -7.10 11.84 -3.87
N PHE A 75 -7.51 10.91 -3.01
CA PHE A 75 -6.85 9.61 -2.80
C PHE A 75 -7.66 8.43 -3.34
N GLN A 76 -8.19 8.58 -4.55
CA GLN A 76 -8.95 7.54 -5.24
C GLN A 76 -8.16 6.94 -6.40
N GLY A 77 -8.20 5.60 -6.52
CA GLY A 77 -7.65 4.87 -7.66
C GLY A 77 -6.71 3.74 -7.26
N TRP A 78 -5.88 3.32 -8.23
CA TRP A 78 -4.91 2.24 -8.07
C TRP A 78 -3.57 2.76 -7.54
N TYR A 79 -2.96 2.00 -6.66
CA TYR A 79 -1.65 2.31 -6.07
C TYR A 79 -0.78 1.06 -6.10
N PHE A 80 0.52 1.26 -6.32
CA PHE A 80 1.49 0.16 -6.26
C PHE A 80 1.72 -0.28 -4.82
N LEU A 81 1.79 -1.60 -4.63
CA LEU A 81 2.30 -2.21 -3.42
C LEU A 81 3.82 -2.16 -3.47
N LEU A 82 4.45 -1.48 -2.50
CA LEU A 82 5.89 -1.26 -2.47
C LEU A 82 6.57 -2.22 -1.49
N GLY A 83 7.89 -2.38 -1.64
CA GLY A 83 8.71 -3.04 -0.62
C GLY A 83 8.65 -2.29 0.72
N GLU A 84 8.89 -3.01 1.81
CA GLU A 84 8.59 -2.54 3.18
C GLU A 84 9.18 -1.16 3.49
N GLU A 85 10.47 -0.97 3.23
CA GLU A 85 11.15 0.28 3.58
C GLU A 85 10.56 1.48 2.84
N LEU A 86 10.30 1.31 1.55
CA LEU A 86 9.81 2.37 0.69
C LEU A 86 8.33 2.65 0.96
N GLY A 87 7.51 1.62 1.11
CA GLY A 87 6.08 1.73 1.37
C GLY A 87 5.76 2.38 2.71
N ARG A 88 6.62 2.23 3.73
CA ARG A 88 6.49 2.97 5.00
C ARG A 88 6.66 4.48 4.83
N LYS A 89 7.37 4.92 3.80
CA LYS A 89 7.71 6.33 3.56
C LYS A 89 6.82 6.99 2.50
N LYS A 90 6.26 6.24 1.53
CA LYS A 90 5.48 6.80 0.42
C LYS A 90 4.40 5.86 -0.14
N HIS A 91 3.64 6.39 -1.08
CA HIS A 91 2.75 5.65 -1.98
C HIS A 91 3.05 6.08 -3.42
N LEU A 92 2.75 5.23 -4.39
CA LEU A 92 2.85 5.55 -5.81
C LEU A 92 1.50 5.25 -6.47
N LYS A 93 0.84 6.28 -7.00
CA LYS A 93 -0.42 6.14 -7.74
C LYS A 93 -0.12 5.59 -9.13
N VAL A 94 -0.91 4.62 -9.57
CA VAL A 94 -0.85 4.12 -10.95
C VAL A 94 -1.46 5.19 -11.87
N PRO A 95 -0.77 5.63 -12.93
CA PRO A 95 -1.35 6.55 -13.89
C PRO A 95 -2.58 5.93 -14.57
N THR A 96 -3.74 6.56 -14.40
CA THR A 96 -4.93 6.22 -15.20
C THR A 96 -4.70 6.75 -16.61
N GLN A 97 -4.51 5.87 -17.58
CA GLN A 97 -4.39 6.27 -18.99
C GLN A 97 -5.73 6.82 -19.48
N HIS A 98 -5.96 8.11 -19.28
CA HIS A 98 -6.97 8.85 -20.01
C HIS A 98 -6.23 9.80 -20.95
N ASN A 99 -6.15 9.40 -22.23
CA ASN A 99 -5.69 10.16 -23.39
C ASN A 99 -4.41 11.00 -23.22
N ASN A 100 -3.23 10.41 -23.44
CA ASN A 100 -2.10 11.11 -24.09
C ASN A 100 -1.07 10.09 -24.64
N PRO A 101 -0.76 10.07 -25.95
CA PRO A 101 0.21 9.15 -26.55
C PRO A 101 1.69 9.50 -26.24
N THR A 102 1.98 10.30 -25.21
CA THR A 102 3.33 10.87 -24.98
C THR A 102 3.90 10.58 -23.57
N ALA A 103 3.37 9.59 -22.85
CA ALA A 103 3.83 9.24 -21.49
C ALA A 103 4.89 8.11 -21.45
N LEU A 104 5.63 7.89 -22.53
CA LEU A 104 6.86 7.09 -22.53
C LEU A 104 8.07 8.01 -22.49
N SER A 105 8.24 8.80 -21.42
CA SER A 105 9.45 9.60 -21.23
C SER A 105 9.75 9.96 -19.77
N LEU A 106 9.36 9.13 -18.80
CA LEU A 106 10.05 9.13 -17.51
C LEU A 106 11.25 8.19 -17.57
N HIS A 107 12.30 8.73 -18.20
CA HIS A 107 13.67 8.29 -18.03
C HIS A 107 14.02 8.27 -16.54
N GLN A 108 14.39 7.08 -16.06
CA GLN A 108 15.73 6.81 -15.55
C GLN A 108 16.16 7.54 -14.26
N SER A 109 15.87 6.92 -13.12
CA SER A 109 16.91 6.63 -12.12
C SER A 109 16.46 5.51 -11.15
N GLU A 110 17.38 4.58 -10.94
CA GLU A 110 17.41 3.49 -9.95
C GLU A 110 16.55 2.24 -10.20
N GLY A 111 17.17 1.33 -10.98
CA GLY A 111 17.27 -0.11 -10.72
C GLY A 111 16.04 -0.82 -10.16
N LEU A 112 15.17 -1.29 -11.06
CA LEU A 112 14.26 -2.39 -10.76
C LEU A 112 14.64 -3.57 -11.64
N GLU A 113 15.58 -4.40 -11.15
CA GLU A 113 15.79 -5.73 -11.70
C GLU A 113 14.60 -6.57 -11.24
N VAL A 114 13.58 -6.65 -12.10
CA VAL A 114 12.45 -7.55 -11.90
C VAL A 114 12.99 -8.95 -12.14
N GLY A 115 13.42 -9.60 -11.05
CA GLY A 115 13.84 -10.99 -11.05
C GLY A 115 12.77 -11.87 -11.67
N ARG A 116 13.06 -12.33 -12.90
CA ARG A 116 12.31 -13.37 -13.59
C ARG A 116 12.55 -14.67 -12.84
N LEU A 117 11.59 -15.11 -12.03
CA LEU A 117 11.53 -16.48 -11.55
C LEU A 117 11.22 -17.38 -12.76
N GLU A 118 12.24 -17.85 -13.45
CA GLU A 118 12.11 -18.98 -14.36
C GLU A 118 12.00 -20.25 -13.50
N ALA A 119 10.82 -20.88 -13.55
CA ALA A 119 10.65 -22.25 -13.13
C ALA A 119 11.51 -23.14 -14.04
N ARG A 120 12.38 -23.95 -13.44
CA ARG A 120 13.04 -25.06 -14.13
C ARG A 120 12.21 -26.31 -13.90
N ASP A 121 11.89 -27.00 -14.99
CA ASP A 121 11.40 -28.38 -15.01
C ASP A 121 12.46 -29.35 -14.44
#